data_AF-M1FMR9-F1
#
_entry.id   AF-M1FMR9-F1
#
_cell.length_a   1.000
_cell.length_b   1.000
_cell.length_c   1.000
_cell.angle_alpha   90.00
_cell.angle_beta   90.00
_cell.angle_gamma   90.00
#
_symmetry.space_group_name_H-M   'P 1'
#
loop_
_entity.id
_entity.type
_entity.pdbx_description
1 polymer ?
#
loop_
_entity_poly.entity_id
_entity_poly.type
_entity_poly.pdbx_seq_one_letter_code
_entity_poly.pdbx_strand_id
1 'polypeptide(L)' 'MLSQFARTKNALSMFMIDMDFFKRINDRYGHSKGDKVLIDFGRLLTECGRKSDLISRFGEEKFLILLPYSNLEKTMAF' A
#
# COMPACT_ATOMS: atom_id res chain seq x y z
N MET A 1 -17.74 -3.53 2.17
CA MET A 1 -16.54 -4.12 2.80
C MET A 1 -16.37 -3.67 4.25
N LEU A 2 -16.03 -2.41 4.56
CA LEU A 2 -15.81 -1.96 5.96
C LEU A 2 -16.98 -2.28 6.91
N SER A 3 -18.21 -1.99 6.48
CA SER A 3 -19.42 -2.28 7.26
C SER A 3 -19.63 -3.78 7.53
N GLN A 4 -19.10 -4.68 6.67
CA GLN A 4 -19.15 -6.12 6.88
C GLN A 4 -18.16 -6.55 7.97
N PHE A 5 -16.93 -6.03 7.97
CA PHE A 5 -15.93 -6.33 9.00
C PHE A 5 -16.37 -5.79 10.37
N ALA A 6 -16.99 -4.62 10.40
CA ALA A 6 -17.59 -4.06 11.62
C ALA A 6 -18.68 -4.96 12.22
N ARG A 7 -19.53 -5.57 11.38
CA ARG A 7 -20.61 -6.48 11.86
C ARG A 7 -20.11 -7.87 12.25
N THR A 8 -19.14 -8.40 11.51
CA THR A 8 -18.66 -9.79 11.69
C THR A 8 -17.58 -9.93 12.76
N LYS A 9 -17.06 -8.82 13.31
CA LYS A 9 -15.93 -8.78 14.26
C LYS A 9 -14.66 -9.46 13.73
N ASN A 10 -14.54 -9.61 12.42
CA ASN A 10 -13.31 -10.09 11.79
C ASN A 10 -12.24 -9.00 11.81
N ALA A 11 -10.98 -9.42 11.95
CA ALA A 11 -9.86 -8.49 11.93
C ALA A 11 -9.73 -7.82 10.56
N LEU A 12 -9.44 -6.52 10.57
CA LEU A 12 -9.15 -5.72 9.40
C LEU A 12 -8.00 -4.80 9.78
N SER A 13 -6.88 -4.89 9.05
CA SER A 13 -5.73 -4.02 9.25
C SER A 13 -5.51 -3.14 8.03
N MET A 14 -4.71 -2.08 8.20
CA MET A 14 -4.36 -1.17 7.11
C MET A 14 -2.91 -0.71 7.25
N PHE A 15 -2.19 -0.68 6.14
CA PHE A 15 -0.95 0.08 6.01
C PHE A 15 -1.19 1.41 5.31
N MET A 16 -0.51 2.44 5.81
CA MET A 16 -0.34 3.70 5.11
C MET A 16 1.15 3.90 4.91
N ILE A 17 1.55 3.92 3.65
CA ILE A 17 2.94 3.94 3.22
C ILE A 17 3.19 5.29 2.55
N ASP A 18 4.26 5.94 2.96
CA ASP A 18 4.79 7.17 2.36
C ASP A 18 6.19 6.86 1.82
N MET A 19 6.47 7.23 0.57
CA MET A 19 7.78 6.98 -0.04
C MET A 19 8.77 8.06 0.38
N ASP A 20 9.62 7.73 1.35
CA ASP A 20 10.64 8.64 1.86
C ASP A 20 11.51 9.22 0.74
N PHE A 21 11.68 10.55 0.78
CA PHE A 21 12.53 11.31 -0.14
C PHE A 21 12.16 11.19 -1.63
N PHE A 22 10.95 10.79 -1.97
CA PHE A 22 10.55 10.63 -3.38
C PHE A 22 10.67 11.93 -4.20
N LYS A 23 10.43 13.10 -3.58
CA LYS A 23 10.77 14.40 -4.20
C LYS A 23 12.23 14.48 -4.68
N ARG A 24 13.21 13.94 -3.94
CA ARG A 24 14.62 13.95 -4.35
C ARG A 24 14.87 13.11 -5.60
N ILE A 25 14.08 12.06 -5.81
CA ILE A 25 14.12 11.25 -7.04
C ILE A 25 13.65 12.11 -8.22
N ASN A 26 12.53 12.81 -8.06
CA ASN A 26 12.02 13.73 -9.08
C ASN A 26 13.01 14.84 -9.39
N ASP A 27 13.56 15.49 -8.36
CA ASP A 27 14.50 16.61 -8.52
C ASP A 27 15.79 16.16 -9.23
N ARG A 28 16.29 14.95 -8.94
CA ARG A 28 17.56 14.44 -9.47
C ARG A 28 17.44 13.76 -10.83
N TYR A 29 16.34 13.05 -11.08
CA TYR A 29 16.19 12.15 -12.23
C TYR A 29 15.01 12.52 -13.14
N GLY A 30 14.24 13.55 -12.78
CA GLY A 30 13.05 14.00 -13.49
C GLY A 30 11.80 13.17 -13.18
N HIS A 31 10.63 13.77 -13.37
CA HIS A 31 9.33 13.18 -13.06
C HIS A 31 9.08 11.83 -13.76
N SER A 32 9.54 11.66 -15.01
CA SER A 32 9.39 10.38 -15.72
C SER A 32 10.07 9.21 -15.00
N LYS A 33 11.17 9.45 -14.29
CA LYS A 33 11.83 8.43 -13.46
C LYS A 33 11.09 8.20 -12.14
N GLY A 34 10.55 9.25 -11.54
CA GLY A 34 9.63 9.12 -10.41
C GLY A 34 8.40 8.28 -10.74
N ASP A 35 7.77 8.52 -11.89
CA ASP A 35 6.62 7.74 -12.36
C ASP A 35 6.95 6.26 -12.50
N LYS A 36 8.13 5.95 -13.06
CA LYS A 36 8.60 4.56 -13.14
C LYS A 36 8.78 3.94 -11.76
N VAL A 37 9.33 4.67 -10.80
CA VAL A 37 9.47 4.21 -9.41
C VAL A 37 8.11 3.92 -8.77
N LEU A 38 7.11 4.80 -8.97
CA LEU A 38 5.75 4.59 -8.47
C LEU A 38 5.07 3.36 -9.08
N ILE A 39 5.24 3.16 -10.39
CA ILE A 39 4.70 1.99 -11.11
C ILE A 39 5.34 0.70 -10.58
N ASP A 40 6.67 0.68 -10.49
CA ASP A 40 7.42 -0.51 -10.06
C ASP A 40 7.14 -0.81 -8.57
N PHE A 41 6.97 0.22 -7.74
CA PHE A 41 6.56 0.04 -6.34
C PHE A 41 5.14 -0.51 -6.22
N GLY A 42 4.18 0.03 -6.97
CA GLY A 42 2.81 -0.49 -6.99
C GLY A 42 2.71 -1.96 -7.44
N ARG A 43 3.54 -2.35 -8.42
CA ARG A 43 3.69 -3.76 -8.84
C ARG A 43 4.26 -4.62 -7.72
N LEU A 44 5.34 -4.18 -7.09
CA LEU A 44 5.95 -4.89 -5.97
C LEU A 44 4.94 -5.12 -4.82
N LEU A 45 4.18 -4.08 -4.45
CA LEU A 45 3.12 -4.23 -3.44
C LEU A 45 2.08 -5.28 -3.84
N THR A 46 1.70 -5.31 -5.12
CA THR A 46 0.71 -6.26 -5.65
C THR A 46 1.25 -7.69 -5.68
N GLU A 47 2.54 -7.87 -5.93
CA GLU A 47 3.23 -9.17 -5.93
C GLU A 47 3.45 -9.72 -4.51
N CYS A 48 3.77 -8.85 -3.55
CA CYS A 48 3.91 -9.23 -2.14
C CYS A 48 2.56 -9.48 -1.46
N GLY A 49 1.52 -8.73 -1.87
CA GLY A 49 0.19 -8.80 -1.30
C GLY A 49 -0.57 -10.08 -1.63
N ARG A 50 -1.54 -10.42 -0.80
CA ARG A 50 -2.49 -11.52 -1.07
C ARG A 50 -3.56 -11.03 -2.05
N LYS A 51 -4.18 -11.96 -2.76
CA LYS A 51 -5.32 -11.67 -3.65
C LYS A 51 -6.51 -10.96 -2.95
N SER A 52 -6.64 -11.14 -1.64
CA SER A 52 -7.68 -10.48 -0.82
C SER A 52 -7.35 -9.04 -0.46
N ASP A 53 -6.08 -8.64 -0.56
CA ASP A 53 -5.62 -7.35 -0.08
C ASP A 53 -5.99 -6.27 -1.09
N LEU A 54 -6.42 -5.12 -0.60
CA LEU A 54 -6.76 -3.98 -1.45
C LEU A 54 -5.59 -2.99 -1.43
N ILE A 55 -4.86 -2.92 -2.53
CA ILE A 55 -3.73 -2.00 -2.68
C ILE A 55 -4.17 -0.83 -3.55
N SER A 56 -3.93 0.39 -3.07
CA SER A 56 -4.27 1.61 -3.79
C SER A 56 -3.17 2.66 -3.64
N ARG A 57 -2.94 3.44 -4.69
CA ARG A 57 -2.27 4.73 -4.57
C ARG A 57 -3.27 5.73 -3.99
N PHE A 58 -2.90 6.42 -2.91
CA PHE A 58 -3.76 7.35 -2.19
C PHE A 58 -3.37 8.82 -2.39
N GLY A 59 -2.12 9.08 -2.76
CA GLY A 59 -1.64 10.43 -3.07
C GLY A 59 -0.50 10.41 -4.09
N GLU A 60 0.27 11.49 -4.17
CA GLU A 60 1.40 11.60 -5.09
C GLU A 60 2.46 10.52 -4.83
N GLU A 61 2.86 10.34 -3.58
CA GLU A 61 3.89 9.36 -3.18
C GLU A 61 3.41 8.40 -2.07
N LYS A 62 2.08 8.34 -1.87
CA LYS A 62 1.44 7.59 -0.79
C LYS A 62 0.64 6.39 -1.29
N PHE A 63 0.77 5.27 -0.61
CA PHE A 63 0.04 4.04 -0.86
C PHE A 63 -0.74 3.59 0.39
N LEU A 64 -1.91 3.01 0.16
CA LEU A 64 -2.72 2.37 1.18
C LEU A 64 -2.89 0.89 0.83
N ILE A 65 -2.77 0.04 1.85
CA ILE A 65 -3.05 -1.39 1.73
C ILE A 65 -4.04 -1.77 2.80
N LEU A 66 -5.22 -2.24 2.40
CA LEU A 66 -6.20 -2.81 3.31
C LEU A 66 -6.02 -4.33 3.35
N LEU A 67 -5.93 -4.90 4.55
CA LEU A 67 -5.58 -6.29 4.81
C LEU A 67 -6.75 -7.00 5.51
N PRO A 68 -7.68 -7.61 4.76
CA PRO A 68 -8.83 -8.29 5.32
C PRO A 68 -8.40 -9.56 6.07
N TYR A 69 -9.05 -9.85 7.19
CA TYR A 69 -8.77 -11.02 8.03
C TYR A 69 -7.34 -11.07 8.59
N SER A 70 -6.68 -9.90 8.68
CA SER A 70 -5.34 -9.75 9.23
C SER A 70 -5.40 -9.05 10.58
N ASN A 71 -4.94 -9.74 11.63
CA ASN A 71 -4.68 -9.16 12.94
C ASN A 71 -3.24 -8.58 12.98
N LEU A 72 -2.84 -7.98 14.10
CA LEU A 72 -1.54 -7.31 14.21
C LEU A 72 -0.36 -8.23 13.85
N GLU A 73 -0.34 -9.45 14.38
CA GLU A 73 0.74 -10.42 14.11
C GLU A 73 0.85 -10.76 12.61
N LYS A 74 -0.28 -11.10 11.96
CA LYS A 74 -0.30 -11.41 10.52
C LYS A 74 0.04 -10.20 9.65
N THR A 75 -0.32 -9.00 10.11
CA THR A 75 -0.01 -7.75 9.43
C THR A 75 1.49 -7.47 9.49
N MET A 76 2.13 -7.67 10.65
CA MET A 76 3.59 -7.49 10.79
C MET A 76 4.43 -8.49 9.99
N ALA A 77 3.84 -9.57 9.50
CA ALA A 77 4.48 -10.58 8.65
C ALA A 77 4.20 -10.39 7.14
N PHE A 78 3.56 -9.30 6.76
CA PHE A 78 3.40 -8.87 5.36
C PHE A 78 4.75 -8.43 4.78
#